data_AF-A0A3M1E6G6-F1
#
_entry.id   AF-A0A3M1E6G6-F1
#
_cell.length_a   1.000
_cell.length_b   1.000
_cell.length_c   1.000
_cell.angle_alpha   90.00
_cell.angle_beta   90.00
_cell.angle_gamma   90.00
#
_symmetry.space_group_name_H-M   'P 1'
#
loop_
_entity.id
_entity.type
_entity.pdbx_description
1 polymer ?
#
loop_
_entity_poly.entity_id
_entity_poly.type
_entity_poly.pdbx_seq_one_letter_code
_entity_poly.pdbx_strand_id
1 'polypeptide(L)'
;MTRKTARPDGRPLIRWTTCLVIAGAIGAVVSCRTPHRRYRPPHDPDRMSDTVFLHYLASVPVVNVEEGVRAVLMLTEEGKRLDTYESRYEALRDMGAIRPAWRLRPGQVLDKGTLAFWLRTLCRLPRSVNERISDRIGWGDRRNALKVCIYEGLMPHGLPQEPVRGGEMVSALTAAERYLSEHADKQD
;
A
#
# COMPACT_ATOMS: atom_id res chain seq x y z
N MET A 1 -12.18 34.41 -78.25
CA MET A 1 -13.48 34.80 -77.67
C MET A 1 -13.67 34.04 -76.36
N THR A 2 -13.19 34.58 -75.24
CA THR A 2 -13.97 35.24 -74.16
C THR A 2 -14.77 34.30 -73.25
N ARG A 3 -14.25 34.04 -72.03
CA ARG A 3 -14.81 34.62 -70.80
C ARG A 3 -13.90 34.38 -69.59
N LYS A 4 -13.46 35.50 -69.02
CA LYS A 4 -12.79 35.67 -67.74
C LYS A 4 -13.90 35.88 -66.71
N THR A 5 -14.06 35.00 -65.72
CA THR A 5 -14.92 35.23 -64.56
C THR A 5 -14.07 35.27 -63.30
N ALA A 6 -13.85 36.49 -62.82
CA ALA A 6 -13.22 36.77 -61.54
C ALA A 6 -14.18 36.41 -60.39
N ARG A 7 -13.67 35.72 -59.36
CA ARG A 7 -14.34 35.59 -58.07
C ARG A 7 -13.95 36.80 -57.19
N PRO A 8 -14.90 37.46 -56.51
CA PRO A 8 -14.58 38.49 -55.54
C PRO A 8 -14.13 37.87 -54.21
N ASP A 9 -12.98 38.37 -53.76
CA ASP A 9 -12.37 38.15 -52.46
C ASP A 9 -13.16 38.77 -51.30
N GLY A 10 -13.02 38.12 -50.13
CA GLY A 10 -12.69 38.83 -48.91
C GLY A 10 -13.84 39.43 -48.11
N ARG A 11 -14.64 38.59 -47.44
CA ARG A 11 -15.31 39.02 -46.20
C ARG A 11 -14.34 38.87 -45.02
N PRO A 12 -14.11 39.91 -44.20
CA PRO A 12 -13.29 39.79 -43.01
C PRO A 12 -14.03 38.95 -41.97
N LEU A 13 -13.51 37.75 -41.68
CA LEU A 13 -13.96 36.93 -40.56
C LEU A 13 -13.49 37.58 -39.26
N ILE A 14 -14.40 38.38 -38.72
CA ILE A 14 -14.67 38.65 -37.31
C ILE A 14 -13.73 37.87 -36.35
N ARG A 15 -12.74 38.59 -35.82
CA ARG A 15 -11.94 38.18 -34.67
C ARG A 15 -12.84 38.14 -33.44
N TRP A 16 -13.42 36.98 -33.13
CA TRP A 16 -14.04 36.71 -31.84
C TRP A 16 -12.96 36.49 -30.80
N THR A 17 -12.68 37.59 -30.09
CA THR A 17 -12.16 37.69 -28.74
C THR A 17 -12.49 36.44 -27.92
N THR A 18 -11.52 35.53 -27.78
CA THR A 18 -11.62 34.40 -26.87
C THR A 18 -11.43 34.93 -25.46
N CYS A 19 -12.52 35.43 -24.87
CA CYS A 19 -12.59 35.81 -23.47
C CYS A 19 -12.33 34.56 -22.60
N LEU A 20 -11.10 34.50 -22.10
CA LEU A 20 -10.74 34.16 -20.72
C LEU A 20 -11.93 33.69 -19.84
N VAL A 21 -12.13 32.38 -19.74
CA VAL A 21 -12.89 31.76 -18.63
C VAL A 21 -11.91 30.90 -17.84
N ILE A 22 -11.11 31.57 -16.99
CA ILE A 22 -10.35 30.94 -15.91
C ILE A 22 -11.00 31.43 -14.62
N ALA A 23 -12.10 30.81 -14.22
CA ALA A 23 -12.77 31.12 -12.97
C ALA A 23 -13.29 29.84 -12.32
N GLY A 24 -12.71 29.50 -11.17
CA GLY A 24 -13.49 28.90 -10.09
C GLY A 24 -13.56 27.37 -10.01
N ALA A 25 -12.45 26.66 -10.21
CA ALA A 25 -12.31 25.30 -9.69
C ALA A 25 -11.16 25.25 -8.67
N ILE A 26 -11.20 26.12 -7.67
CA ILE A 26 -10.45 25.90 -6.42
C ILE A 26 -11.21 24.78 -5.72
N GLY A 27 -10.84 23.57 -6.10
CA GLY A 27 -11.40 22.35 -5.56
C GLY A 27 -11.28 22.41 -4.05
N ALA A 28 -12.41 22.18 -3.38
CA ALA A 28 -12.40 21.66 -2.03
C ALA A 28 -11.65 20.32 -2.09
N VAL A 29 -10.32 20.39 -1.96
CA VAL A 29 -9.49 19.24 -1.62
C VAL A 29 -9.87 18.94 -0.18
N VAL A 30 -11.03 18.30 -0.02
CA VAL A 30 -11.43 17.63 1.22
C VAL A 30 -10.30 16.65 1.44
N SER A 31 -9.35 17.06 2.27
CA SER A 31 -8.26 16.23 2.73
C SER A 31 -8.94 15.12 3.52
N CYS A 32 -9.30 14.04 2.84
CA CYS A 32 -9.67 12.78 3.44
C CYS A 32 -8.46 12.36 4.26
N ARG A 33 -8.40 12.82 5.51
CA ARG A 33 -7.34 12.52 6.45
C ARG A 33 -7.42 11.02 6.68
N THR A 34 -6.37 10.32 6.28
CA THR A 34 -6.23 8.90 6.54
C THR A 34 -6.41 8.64 8.03
N PRO A 35 -7.21 7.64 8.45
CA PRO A 35 -7.46 7.39 9.85
C PRO A 35 -6.14 7.16 10.60
N HIS A 36 -5.95 7.91 11.68
CA HIS A 36 -4.84 7.74 12.62
C HIS A 36 -5.36 7.12 13.91
N ARG A 37 -4.57 6.21 14.47
CA ARG A 37 -4.90 5.60 15.76
C ARG A 37 -4.74 6.66 16.86
N ARG A 38 -5.85 6.97 17.56
CA ARG A 38 -5.81 7.92 18.71
C ARG A 38 -5.28 7.27 19.99
N TYR A 39 -5.49 5.97 20.14
CA TYR A 39 -5.03 5.22 21.30
C TYR A 39 -3.55 4.88 21.15
N ARG A 40 -2.67 5.58 21.87
CA ARG A 40 -1.27 5.18 22.01
C ARG A 40 -1.09 4.48 23.35
N PRO A 41 -0.71 3.20 23.37
CA PRO A 41 -0.40 2.51 24.60
C PRO A 41 0.86 3.11 25.22
N PRO A 42 1.06 2.92 26.54
CA PRO A 42 2.10 3.63 27.29
C PRO A 42 3.51 3.17 26.99
N HIS A 43 3.67 2.08 26.24
CA HIS A 43 4.97 1.48 25.96
C HIS A 43 5.42 1.79 24.54
N ASP A 44 6.69 2.16 24.41
CA ASP A 44 7.36 2.35 23.12
C ASP A 44 7.58 0.99 22.46
N PRO A 45 6.92 0.68 21.32
CA PRO A 45 7.08 -0.60 20.66
C PRO A 45 8.55 -0.89 20.39
N ASP A 46 9.31 0.07 19.87
CA ASP A 46 10.68 -0.13 19.37
C ASP A 46 11.68 -0.62 20.42
N ARG A 47 11.36 -0.42 21.70
CA ARG A 47 12.22 -0.83 22.83
C ARG A 47 11.86 -2.20 23.41
N MET A 48 10.79 -2.82 22.94
CA MET A 48 10.35 -4.13 23.43
C MET A 48 11.17 -5.25 22.78
N SER A 49 11.42 -6.33 23.54
CA SER A 49 11.81 -7.62 22.94
C SER A 49 10.69 -8.16 22.05
N ASP A 50 11.02 -8.98 21.06
CA ASP A 50 10.06 -9.53 20.10
C ASP A 50 8.90 -10.30 20.73
N THR A 51 9.15 -11.13 21.74
CA THR A 51 8.09 -11.85 22.45
C THR A 51 7.10 -10.89 23.13
N VAL A 52 7.62 -9.88 23.84
CA VAL A 52 6.80 -8.84 24.48
C VAL A 52 6.04 -8.02 23.43
N PHE A 53 6.67 -7.72 22.30
CA PHE A 53 6.04 -7.00 21.20
C PHE A 53 4.88 -7.79 20.56
N LEU A 54 5.00 -9.12 20.39
CA LEU A 54 3.91 -9.95 19.88
C LEU A 54 2.72 -10.03 20.86
N HIS A 55 3.00 -10.16 22.16
CA HIS A 55 1.95 -10.10 23.19
C HIS A 55 1.26 -8.73 23.21
N TYR A 56 2.05 -7.67 23.10
CA TYR A 56 1.56 -6.31 22.94
C TYR A 56 0.64 -6.21 21.71
N LEU A 57 1.10 -6.68 20.55
CA LEU A 57 0.36 -6.61 19.30
C LEU A 57 -0.97 -7.34 19.39
N ALA A 58 -1.03 -8.51 20.04
CA ALA A 58 -2.29 -9.23 20.26
C ALA A 58 -3.35 -8.40 21.04
N SER A 59 -2.91 -7.47 21.90
CA SER A 59 -3.78 -6.63 22.72
C SER A 59 -4.28 -5.36 22.02
N VAL A 60 -3.65 -4.93 20.92
CA VAL A 60 -4.04 -3.67 20.28
C VAL A 60 -5.33 -3.80 19.47
N PRO A 61 -6.25 -2.82 19.54
CA PRO A 61 -7.51 -2.88 18.80
C PRO A 61 -7.29 -2.79 17.29
N VAL A 62 -6.32 -1.96 16.87
CA VAL A 62 -5.90 -1.80 15.47
C VAL A 62 -4.40 -1.59 15.40
N VAL A 63 -3.78 -2.19 14.39
CA VAL A 63 -2.35 -2.09 14.11
C VAL A 63 -2.10 -0.87 13.24
N ASN A 64 -1.04 -0.13 13.55
CA ASN A 64 -0.58 0.97 12.71
C ASN A 64 0.56 0.52 11.76
N VAL A 65 0.95 1.37 10.83
CA VAL A 65 1.99 1.04 9.83
C VAL A 65 3.34 0.72 10.48
N GLU A 66 3.76 1.46 11.50
CA GLU A 66 5.06 1.26 12.19
C GLU A 66 5.13 -0.11 12.89
N GLU A 67 4.08 -0.47 13.62
CA GLU A 67 3.94 -1.78 14.25
C GLU A 67 3.92 -2.88 13.19
N GLY A 68 3.21 -2.63 12.08
CA GLY A 68 3.10 -3.62 11.02
C GLY A 68 4.41 -3.87 10.28
N VAL A 69 5.16 -2.81 9.98
CA VAL A 69 6.48 -2.89 9.35
C VAL A 69 7.42 -3.72 10.23
N ARG A 70 7.45 -3.43 11.54
CA ARG A 70 8.26 -4.22 12.48
C ARG A 70 7.83 -5.68 12.50
N ALA A 71 6.54 -5.94 12.70
CA ALA A 71 6.05 -7.29 12.90
C ALA A 71 6.28 -8.19 11.66
N VAL A 72 6.11 -7.63 10.46
CA VAL A 72 6.36 -8.37 9.22
C VAL A 72 7.85 -8.64 9.00
N LEU A 73 8.74 -7.72 9.39
CA LEU A 73 10.19 -7.96 9.32
C LEU A 73 10.69 -9.03 10.27
N MET A 74 9.95 -9.36 11.32
CA MET A 74 10.29 -10.50 12.19
C MET A 74 10.27 -11.85 11.44
N LEU A 75 9.63 -11.91 10.27
CA LEU A 75 9.64 -13.08 9.39
C LEU A 75 10.95 -13.19 8.57
N THR A 76 11.87 -12.24 8.68
CA THR A 76 13.13 -12.21 7.93
C THR A 76 14.33 -12.10 8.87
N GLU A 77 15.51 -12.50 8.39
CA GLU A 77 16.74 -12.42 9.21
C GLU A 77 17.20 -10.98 9.43
N GLU A 78 16.85 -10.06 8.52
CA GLU A 78 17.15 -8.63 8.63
C GLU A 78 16.40 -7.97 9.79
N GLY A 79 15.19 -8.44 10.12
CA GLY A 79 14.36 -7.84 11.17
C GLY A 79 15.05 -7.78 12.54
N LYS A 80 15.91 -8.75 12.85
CA LYS A 80 16.66 -8.85 14.12
C LYS A 80 17.75 -7.78 14.28
N ARG A 81 18.13 -7.09 13.20
CA ARG A 81 19.27 -6.16 13.16
C ARG A 81 18.87 -4.68 13.09
N LEU A 82 17.58 -4.40 12.87
CA LEU A 82 17.10 -3.05 12.57
C LEU A 82 16.28 -2.51 13.73
N ASP A 83 16.73 -1.39 14.30
CA ASP A 83 16.16 -0.82 15.53
C ASP A 83 15.19 0.33 15.29
N THR A 84 15.21 0.95 14.11
CA THR A 84 14.40 2.13 13.79
C THR A 84 13.31 1.81 12.77
N TYR A 85 12.20 2.54 12.84
CA TYR A 85 11.13 2.45 11.85
C TYR A 85 11.65 2.73 10.43
N GLU A 86 12.47 3.77 10.26
CA GLU A 86 12.99 4.17 8.95
C GLU A 86 13.82 3.05 8.32
N SER A 87 14.75 2.46 9.06
CA SER A 87 15.60 1.38 8.53
C SER A 87 14.78 0.13 8.19
N ARG A 88 13.77 -0.20 9.00
CA ARG A 88 12.83 -1.30 8.74
C ARG A 88 11.96 -1.03 7.51
N TYR A 89 11.45 0.19 7.37
CA TYR A 89 10.66 0.60 6.22
C TYR A 89 11.47 0.49 4.93
N GLU A 90 12.71 0.98 4.94
CA GLU A 90 13.62 0.90 3.79
C GLU A 90 13.93 -0.56 3.44
N ALA A 91 14.18 -1.44 4.42
CA ALA A 91 14.42 -2.86 4.17
C ALA A 91 13.21 -3.55 3.50
N LEU A 92 11.98 -3.31 3.98
CA LEU A 92 10.77 -3.84 3.33
C LEU A 92 10.57 -3.25 1.93
N ARG A 93 10.91 -1.98 1.72
CA ARG A 93 10.84 -1.35 0.41
C ARG A 93 11.83 -1.97 -0.56
N ASP A 94 13.06 -2.23 -0.12
CA ASP A 94 14.11 -2.82 -0.94
C ASP A 94 13.81 -4.28 -1.30
N MET A 95 13.12 -5.01 -0.41
CA MET A 95 12.51 -6.32 -0.73
C MET A 95 11.30 -6.23 -1.68
N GLY A 96 10.88 -5.03 -2.07
CA GLY A 96 9.75 -4.80 -2.95
C GLY A 96 8.38 -4.98 -2.27
N ALA A 97 8.34 -5.13 -0.94
CA ALA A 97 7.09 -5.25 -0.18
C ALA A 97 6.40 -3.88 -0.04
N ILE A 98 7.12 -2.76 -0.07
CA ILE A 98 6.51 -1.42 0.03
C ILE A 98 6.51 -0.70 -1.32
N ARG A 99 5.40 -0.01 -1.63
CA ARG A 99 5.26 0.84 -2.82
C ARG A 99 5.27 2.32 -2.44
N PRO A 100 6.18 3.15 -2.99
CA PRO A 100 6.25 4.59 -2.67
C PRO A 100 4.94 5.36 -2.95
N ALA A 101 4.20 4.93 -3.97
CA ALA A 101 2.91 5.53 -4.35
C ALA A 101 1.87 5.52 -3.22
N TRP A 102 2.01 4.61 -2.25
CA TRP A 102 1.09 4.48 -1.12
C TRP A 102 1.26 5.55 -0.05
N ARG A 103 2.41 6.26 -0.04
CA ARG A 103 2.71 7.35 0.89
C ARG A 103 2.39 6.99 2.34
N LEU A 104 2.73 5.76 2.74
CA LEU A 104 2.47 5.25 4.08
C LEU A 104 3.21 6.10 5.11
N ARG A 105 2.54 6.40 6.23
CA ARG A 105 3.11 7.21 7.32
C ARG A 105 3.10 6.43 8.63
N PRO A 106 4.09 6.64 9.51
CA PRO A 106 4.03 6.10 10.87
C PRO A 106 2.76 6.62 11.58
N GLY A 107 2.18 5.81 12.46
CA GLY A 107 0.92 6.10 13.16
C GLY A 107 -0.37 5.99 12.32
N GLN A 108 -0.28 5.85 10.99
CA GLN A 108 -1.43 5.55 10.14
C GLN A 108 -1.97 4.14 10.44
N VAL A 109 -3.29 3.95 10.42
CA VAL A 109 -3.89 2.62 10.55
C VAL A 109 -3.48 1.74 9.36
N LEU A 110 -3.02 0.52 9.65
CA LEU A 110 -2.66 -0.48 8.65
C LEU A 110 -3.93 -1.16 8.11
N ASP A 111 -4.08 -1.17 6.78
CA ASP A 111 -5.17 -1.86 6.09
C ASP A 111 -4.79 -3.30 5.68
N LYS A 112 -5.78 -4.20 5.63
CA LYS A 112 -5.60 -5.62 5.27
C LYS A 112 -4.94 -5.81 3.92
N GLY A 113 -5.27 -4.96 2.94
CA GLY A 113 -4.71 -5.01 1.60
C GLY A 113 -3.21 -4.70 1.57
N THR A 114 -2.77 -3.71 2.35
CA THR A 114 -1.34 -3.39 2.54
C THR A 114 -0.60 -4.54 3.19
N LEU A 115 -1.12 -5.07 4.30
CA LEU A 115 -0.52 -6.23 4.98
C LEU A 115 -0.43 -7.46 4.06
N ALA A 116 -1.51 -7.77 3.35
CA ALA A 116 -1.53 -8.89 2.43
C ALA A 116 -0.47 -8.76 1.33
N PHE A 117 -0.27 -7.56 0.80
CA PHE A 117 0.78 -7.32 -0.19
C PHE A 117 2.18 -7.56 0.37
N TRP A 118 2.44 -7.16 1.62
CA TRP A 118 3.70 -7.42 2.30
C TRP A 118 3.95 -8.91 2.47
N LEU A 119 3.00 -9.62 3.08
CA LEU A 119 3.10 -11.06 3.33
C LEU A 119 3.26 -11.85 2.03
N ARG A 120 2.46 -11.53 1.00
CA ARG A 120 2.54 -12.13 -0.34
C ARG A 120 3.93 -11.98 -0.94
N THR A 121 4.54 -10.80 -0.78
CA THR A 121 5.87 -10.51 -1.31
C THR A 121 6.94 -11.32 -0.59
N LEU A 122 6.92 -11.36 0.74
CA LEU A 122 7.88 -12.13 1.54
C LEU A 122 7.71 -13.65 1.35
N CYS A 123 6.48 -14.13 1.29
CA CYS A 123 6.17 -15.54 1.04
C CYS A 123 6.32 -15.94 -0.44
N ARG A 124 6.76 -15.02 -1.31
CA ARG A 124 6.96 -15.24 -2.76
C ARG A 124 5.75 -15.85 -3.47
N LEU A 125 4.53 -15.51 -3.02
CA LEU A 125 3.32 -16.09 -3.59
C LEU A 125 3.08 -15.63 -5.03
N PRO A 126 2.41 -16.46 -5.85
CA PRO A 126 2.12 -16.14 -7.24
C PRO A 126 1.41 -14.80 -7.43
N ARG A 127 1.79 -14.11 -8.51
CA ARG A 127 1.24 -12.81 -8.91
C ARG A 127 0.13 -12.98 -9.92
N SER A 128 -1.00 -12.30 -9.71
CA SER A 128 -2.07 -12.26 -10.72
C SER A 128 -1.64 -11.45 -11.95
N VAL A 129 -2.27 -11.71 -13.11
CA VAL A 129 -2.01 -10.94 -14.34
C VAL A 129 -2.30 -9.44 -14.13
N ASN A 130 -3.40 -9.12 -13.45
CA ASN A 130 -3.79 -7.74 -13.12
C ASN A 130 -2.72 -7.04 -12.26
N GLU A 131 -2.13 -7.78 -11.33
CA GLU A 131 -1.07 -7.24 -10.48
C GLU A 131 0.21 -6.96 -11.29
N ARG A 132 0.58 -7.84 -12.23
CA ARG A 132 1.73 -7.61 -13.12
C ARG A 132 1.57 -6.33 -13.93
N ILE A 133 0.33 -5.99 -14.32
CA ILE A 133 0.01 -4.75 -15.02
C ILE A 133 0.08 -3.55 -14.05
N SER A 134 -0.56 -3.65 -12.88
CA SER A 134 -0.57 -2.59 -11.87
C SER A 134 0.83 -2.20 -11.39
N ASP A 135 1.73 -3.18 -11.26
CA ASP A 135 3.11 -2.93 -10.85
C ASP A 135 3.92 -2.15 -11.89
N ARG A 136 3.61 -2.27 -13.19
CA ARG A 136 4.25 -1.43 -14.23
C ARG A 136 3.93 0.04 -14.05
N ILE A 137 2.79 0.35 -13.42
CA ILE A 137 2.33 1.70 -13.11
C ILE A 137 2.79 2.12 -11.69
N GLY A 138 3.44 1.21 -10.95
CA GLY A 138 3.98 1.47 -9.61
C GLY A 138 2.92 1.57 -8.50
N TRP A 139 1.65 1.23 -8.80
CA TRP A 139 0.56 1.34 -7.85
C TRP A 139 0.51 0.15 -6.90
N GLY A 140 0.89 -1.05 -7.34
CA GLY A 140 0.73 -2.28 -6.57
C GLY A 140 -0.74 -2.66 -6.36
N ASP A 141 -1.05 -3.95 -6.33
CA ASP A 141 -2.43 -4.43 -6.23
C ASP A 141 -2.74 -5.06 -4.86
N ARG A 142 -3.22 -4.21 -3.94
CA ARG A 142 -3.63 -4.63 -2.59
C ARG A 142 -4.81 -5.60 -2.59
N ARG A 143 -5.73 -5.44 -3.54
CA ARG A 143 -6.95 -6.26 -3.63
C ARG A 143 -6.60 -7.69 -4.06
N ASN A 144 -5.81 -7.82 -5.12
CA ASN A 144 -5.39 -9.14 -5.59
C ASN A 144 -4.42 -9.81 -4.62
N ALA A 145 -3.55 -9.05 -3.96
CA ALA A 145 -2.71 -9.62 -2.89
C ALA A 145 -3.54 -10.21 -1.75
N LEU A 146 -4.57 -9.48 -1.27
CA LEU A 146 -5.47 -10.00 -0.24
C LEU A 146 -6.19 -11.27 -0.69
N LYS A 147 -6.68 -11.33 -1.93
CA LYS A 147 -7.31 -12.53 -2.49
C LYS A 147 -6.37 -13.74 -2.44
N VAL A 148 -5.10 -13.57 -2.82
CA VAL A 148 -4.11 -14.66 -2.79
C VAL A 148 -3.80 -15.07 -1.35
N CYS A 149 -3.56 -14.12 -0.45
CA CYS A 149 -3.32 -14.44 0.97
C CYS A 149 -4.50 -15.16 1.64
N ILE A 150 -5.74 -14.84 1.27
CA ILE A 150 -6.93 -15.57 1.72
C ILE A 150 -6.93 -17.00 1.17
N TYR A 151 -6.64 -17.17 -0.12
CA TYR A 151 -6.61 -18.49 -0.77
C TYR A 151 -5.55 -19.42 -0.16
N GLU A 152 -4.37 -18.88 0.15
CA GLU A 152 -3.27 -19.59 0.80
C GLU A 152 -3.43 -19.73 2.33
N GLY A 153 -4.55 -19.26 2.90
CA GLY A 153 -4.83 -19.37 4.34
C GLY A 153 -3.95 -18.50 5.24
N LEU A 154 -3.32 -17.46 4.69
CA LEU A 154 -2.47 -16.51 5.43
C LEU A 154 -3.26 -15.42 6.14
N MET A 155 -4.43 -15.05 5.62
CA MET A 155 -5.26 -13.99 6.18
C MET A 155 -6.75 -14.36 6.13
N PRO A 156 -7.57 -13.88 7.08
CA PRO A 156 -9.01 -14.07 7.03
C PRO A 156 -9.66 -13.23 5.91
N HIS A 157 -10.89 -13.58 5.55
CA HIS A 157 -11.71 -12.78 4.64
C HIS A 157 -11.91 -11.34 5.14
N GLY A 158 -12.04 -10.40 4.20
CA GLY A 158 -12.28 -8.99 4.49
C GLY A 158 -12.10 -8.11 3.27
N LEU A 159 -12.42 -6.82 3.41
CA LEU A 159 -12.15 -5.81 2.40
C LEU A 159 -10.70 -5.29 2.50
N PRO A 160 -10.05 -4.92 1.37
CA PRO A 160 -8.68 -4.41 1.39
C PRO A 160 -8.45 -3.22 2.31
N GLN A 161 -9.43 -2.32 2.43
CA GLN A 161 -9.37 -1.11 3.26
C GLN A 161 -9.72 -1.32 4.74
N GLU A 162 -10.10 -2.54 5.14
CA GLU A 162 -10.38 -2.83 6.54
C GLU A 162 -9.11 -2.69 7.39
N PRO A 163 -9.20 -2.07 8.58
CA PRO A 163 -8.11 -2.07 9.54
C PRO A 163 -7.71 -3.50 9.95
N VAL A 164 -6.40 -3.72 10.10
CA VAL A 164 -5.87 -4.95 10.71
C VAL A 164 -5.95 -4.84 12.22
N ARG A 165 -6.58 -5.82 12.88
CA ARG A 165 -6.58 -5.92 14.35
C ARG A 165 -5.33 -6.63 14.87
N GLY A 166 -5.00 -6.39 16.14
CA GLY A 166 -3.84 -7.00 16.79
C GLY A 166 -3.77 -8.52 16.68
N GLY A 167 -4.83 -9.21 17.10
CA GLY A 167 -4.92 -10.67 17.00
C GLY A 167 -4.95 -11.20 15.55
N GLU A 168 -5.51 -10.44 14.60
CA GLU A 168 -5.48 -10.80 13.17
C GLU A 168 -4.05 -10.73 12.63
N MET A 169 -3.28 -9.70 13.03
CA MET A 169 -1.87 -9.56 12.65
C MET A 169 -1.03 -10.72 13.17
N VAL A 170 -1.14 -11.05 14.46
CA VAL A 170 -0.40 -12.18 15.05
C VAL A 170 -0.76 -13.50 14.36
N SER A 171 -2.06 -13.74 14.11
CA SER A 171 -2.50 -14.93 13.37
C SER A 171 -1.92 -15.01 11.96
N ALA A 172 -1.85 -13.87 11.25
CA ALA A 172 -1.29 -13.81 9.90
C ALA A 172 0.22 -14.05 9.89
N LEU A 173 0.96 -13.55 10.88
CA LEU A 173 2.40 -13.81 11.03
C LEU A 173 2.67 -15.29 11.28
N THR A 174 1.93 -15.92 12.19
CA THR A 174 2.05 -17.37 12.45
C THR A 174 1.73 -18.19 11.20
N ALA A 175 0.70 -17.80 10.43
CA ALA A 175 0.37 -18.48 9.19
C ALA A 175 1.48 -18.32 8.13
N ALA A 176 2.07 -17.13 8.02
CA ALA A 176 3.18 -16.85 7.11
C ALA A 176 4.47 -17.59 7.48
N GLU A 177 4.82 -17.64 8.77
CA GLU A 177 5.96 -18.41 9.26
C GLU A 177 5.82 -19.90 8.95
N ARG A 178 4.63 -20.47 9.19
CA ARG A 178 4.32 -21.85 8.80
C ARG A 178 4.46 -22.05 7.29
N TYR A 179 3.89 -21.14 6.48
CA TYR A 179 3.99 -21.22 5.02
C TYR A 179 5.45 -21.23 4.56
N LEU A 180 6.26 -20.31 5.07
CA LEU A 180 7.70 -20.22 4.78
C LEU A 180 8.44 -21.49 5.18
N SER A 181 8.12 -22.05 6.35
CA SER A 181 8.71 -23.30 6.85
C SER A 181 8.36 -24.51 5.96
N GLU A 182 7.11 -24.63 5.52
CA GLU A 182 6.65 -25.71 4.64
C GLU A 182 7.20 -25.63 3.20
N HIS A 183 7.66 -24.45 2.79
CA HIS A 183 8.13 -24.18 1.43
C HIS A 183 9.63 -23.87 1.34
N ALA A 184 10.37 -23.95 2.45
CA ALA A 184 11.81 -23.72 2.48
C ALA A 184 12.55 -24.68 1.53
N ASP A 185 12.22 -25.97 1.57
CA ASP A 185 12.90 -27.04 0.81
C ASP A 185 12.69 -26.98 -0.71
N LYS A 186 11.74 -26.17 -1.19
CA LYS A 186 11.40 -26.08 -2.63
C LYS A 186 12.10 -24.91 -3.33
N GLN A 187 12.91 -24.14 -2.61
CA GLN A 187 13.54 -22.91 -3.11
C GLN A 187 15.03 -23.06 -3.43
N ASP A 188 15.60 -24.25 -3.19
CA ASP A 188 16.93 -24.68 -3.64
C ASP A 188 16.86 -25.33 -5.04
#